data_AF-A0A8C4U8E2-F1
#
_entry.id   AF-A0A8C4U8E2-F1
#
_cell.length_a   1.000
_cell.length_b   1.000
_cell.length_c   1.000
_cell.angle_alpha   90.00
_cell.angle_beta   90.00
_cell.angle_gamma   90.00
#
_symmetry.space_group_name_H-M   'P 1'
#
loop_
_entity.id
_entity.type
_entity.pdbx_description
1 polymer ?
#
loop_
_entity_poly.entity_id
_entity_poly.type
_entity_poly.pdbx_seq_one_letter_code
_entity_poly.pdbx_strand_id
1 'polypeptide(L)'
;MPQAGSPPGGRGTALLALALALAGSPGSGQHYDYYGWQPESLPHGRFYGREPQCLDIPPDMQLCRDVGYKRMRLPNLLEHETMAEVKQQAGSWVPLLAKQCHTDTQLFLCSLFAPVCLDRPVYPCRSLCEVVRDSCAPVMESYGFPWPEMLHCGKFPSDHELCIAVQFGNSKATPPPVVKMRIKEMTEENGERRLVAAQKKKVLKLGPLKRKDTKKMVLHMRNAGACPCPQLDSLSGSFLVMGRKVGGRLLLLAVYPWQKHNKEMKFAVKFMFSYPCPLYHPLLYGAGQH
;
A
#
# COMPACT_ATOMS: atom_id res chain seq x y z
N MET A 1 21.74 22.05 82.05
CA MET A 1 22.17 23.35 82.63
C MET A 1 22.63 24.25 81.48
N PRO A 2 22.43 25.58 81.55
CA PRO A 2 21.13 26.21 81.88
C PRO A 2 20.78 27.46 81.03
N GLN A 3 19.46 27.70 80.86
CA GLN A 3 18.81 29.04 80.71
C GLN A 3 19.16 29.90 79.46
N ALA A 4 18.37 30.90 79.02
CA ALA A 4 17.10 31.51 79.46
C ALA A 4 16.24 31.85 78.20
N GLY A 5 14.96 32.26 78.24
CA GLY A 5 13.99 32.54 79.30
C GLY A 5 12.68 33.11 78.71
N SER A 6 11.60 33.18 79.51
CA SER A 6 10.28 33.77 79.17
C SER A 6 9.51 34.10 80.47
N PRO A 7 8.28 34.67 80.49
CA PRO A 7 7.54 35.42 79.47
C PRO A 7 7.51 36.94 79.82
N PRO A 8 6.53 37.63 80.48
CA PRO A 8 5.11 37.39 80.82
C PRO A 8 4.07 38.49 80.41
N GLY A 9 2.82 38.10 80.17
CA GLY A 9 1.61 38.96 80.34
C GLY A 9 1.05 39.68 79.09
N GLY A 10 -0.26 39.85 78.92
CA GLY A 10 -1.40 39.37 79.74
C GLY A 10 -2.72 40.09 79.40
N ARG A 11 -3.84 39.60 79.95
CA ARG A 11 -5.24 40.06 79.78
C ARG A 11 -5.86 39.75 78.40
N GLY A 12 -7.15 39.42 78.29
CA GLY A 12 -8.17 39.27 79.33
C GLY A 12 -9.57 39.66 78.85
N THR A 13 -10.26 38.71 78.18
CA THR A 13 -11.72 38.49 78.14
C THR A 13 -12.72 39.66 78.24
N ALA A 14 -13.60 39.76 77.23
CA ALA A 14 -15.04 40.03 77.37
C ALA A 14 -15.77 39.14 76.32
N LEU A 15 -16.65 38.18 76.66
CA LEU A 15 -18.03 38.32 77.17
C LEU A 15 -18.87 39.15 76.18
N LEU A 16 -19.86 38.64 75.42
CA LEU A 16 -21.10 37.85 75.69
C LEU A 16 -21.76 37.53 74.30
N ALA A 17 -22.76 36.68 74.04
CA ALA A 17 -23.63 35.77 74.82
C ALA A 17 -24.23 34.66 73.90
N LEU A 18 -25.02 33.77 74.55
CA LEU A 18 -26.02 32.79 74.07
C LEU A 18 -26.92 33.22 72.88
N ALA A 19 -27.71 32.37 72.20
CA ALA A 19 -27.74 30.91 71.96
C ALA A 19 -28.89 30.55 70.98
N LEU A 20 -28.78 29.38 70.30
CA LEU A 20 -29.84 28.47 69.81
C LEU A 20 -31.21 29.00 69.30
N ALA A 21 -31.51 28.73 68.02
CA ALA A 21 -32.81 28.16 67.59
C ALA A 21 -32.66 27.43 66.23
N LEU A 22 -33.33 26.28 66.08
CA LEU A 22 -33.31 25.42 64.88
C LEU A 22 -34.59 25.61 64.04
N ALA A 23 -34.49 25.67 62.72
CA ALA A 23 -35.58 25.29 61.81
C ALA A 23 -35.05 24.91 60.41
N GLY A 24 -35.64 23.88 59.81
CA GLY A 24 -35.14 23.12 58.67
C GLY A 24 -34.82 23.89 57.37
N SER A 25 -34.00 23.24 56.54
CA SER A 25 -33.97 23.42 55.10
C SER A 25 -33.87 22.04 54.43
N PRO A 26 -34.59 21.80 53.31
CA PRO A 26 -34.70 20.48 52.72
C PRO A 26 -33.39 20.05 52.05
N GLY A 27 -33.11 18.75 52.05
CA GLY A 27 -31.99 18.20 51.31
C GLY A 27 -32.20 18.33 49.80
N SER A 28 -31.32 19.09 49.15
CA SER A 28 -31.14 19.05 47.69
C SER A 28 -30.00 18.08 47.36
N GLY A 29 -30.29 17.06 46.56
CA GLY A 29 -29.25 16.17 46.03
C GLY A 29 -28.28 16.95 45.16
N GLN A 30 -26.98 16.66 45.28
CA GLN A 30 -25.96 17.32 44.47
C GLN A 30 -26.12 16.91 43.00
N HIS A 31 -26.54 17.85 42.16
CA HIS A 31 -26.44 17.76 40.72
C HIS A 31 -24.98 17.99 40.32
N TYR A 32 -24.40 17.06 39.57
CA TYR A 32 -23.02 17.19 39.09
C TYR A 32 -23.00 18.14 37.89
N ASP A 33 -22.68 19.41 38.12
CA ASP A 33 -22.62 20.39 37.04
C ASP A 33 -21.44 20.11 36.11
N TYR A 34 -21.75 19.53 34.96
CA TYR A 34 -20.85 19.30 33.84
C TYR A 34 -20.54 20.66 33.18
N TYR A 35 -19.50 21.35 33.66
CA TYR A 35 -19.10 22.66 33.16
C TYR A 35 -18.68 22.59 31.68
N GLY A 36 -19.54 23.12 30.80
CA GLY A 36 -19.21 23.41 29.42
C GLY A 36 -18.27 24.60 29.31
N TRP A 37 -17.15 24.43 28.60
CA TRP A 37 -16.17 25.48 28.38
C TRP A 37 -16.58 26.43 27.25
N GLN A 38 -16.68 27.72 27.56
CA GLN A 38 -16.58 28.78 26.55
C GLN A 38 -15.10 29.08 26.28
N PRO A 39 -14.68 29.30 25.01
CA PRO A 39 -13.28 29.55 24.69
C PRO A 39 -12.92 31.03 24.86
N GLU A 40 -12.36 31.40 26.02
CA GLU A 40 -11.64 32.68 26.14
C GLU A 40 -10.25 32.59 25.51
N SER A 41 -9.88 33.65 24.79
CA SER A 41 -8.70 33.69 23.94
C SER A 41 -7.41 33.95 24.71
N LEU A 42 -6.66 32.89 25.01
CA LEU A 42 -5.24 32.97 25.32
C LEU A 42 -4.41 32.07 24.38
N PRO A 43 -3.28 32.54 23.86
CA PRO A 43 -2.48 31.78 22.90
C PRO A 43 -1.63 30.75 23.65
N HIS A 44 -1.75 29.47 23.33
CA HIS A 44 -0.65 28.49 23.20
C HIS A 44 -1.21 27.16 22.67
N GLY A 45 -1.00 26.90 21.38
CA GLY A 45 -1.50 25.71 20.69
C GLY A 45 -0.79 25.51 19.34
N ARG A 46 0.55 25.53 19.36
CA ARG A 46 1.36 25.27 18.17
C ARG A 46 1.13 23.81 17.74
N PHE A 47 0.41 23.57 16.64
CA PHE A 47 0.62 22.53 15.61
C PHE A 47 -0.59 22.26 14.67
N TYR A 48 -1.70 23.02 14.77
CA TYR A 48 -2.80 22.98 13.77
C TYR A 48 -2.94 24.31 12.96
N GLY A 49 -1.88 25.10 12.85
CA GLY A 49 -1.98 26.54 12.55
C GLY A 49 -1.10 27.10 11.43
N ARG A 50 -0.62 26.29 10.48
CA ARG A 50 0.04 26.82 9.27
C ARG A 50 -0.63 26.26 8.02
N GLU A 51 -1.23 27.16 7.27
CA GLU A 51 -1.86 26.87 5.98
C GLU A 51 -0.79 26.33 5.00
N PRO A 52 -1.08 25.27 4.23
CA PRO A 52 -0.07 24.63 3.38
C PRO A 52 0.43 25.59 2.31
N GLN A 53 1.74 25.80 2.27
CA GLN A 53 2.35 26.67 1.27
C GLN A 53 2.48 25.92 -0.06
N CYS A 54 1.73 26.35 -1.07
CA CYS A 54 1.80 25.75 -2.39
C CYS A 54 2.87 26.42 -3.27
N LEU A 55 3.89 25.67 -3.67
CA LEU A 55 5.03 26.12 -4.46
C LEU A 55 5.11 25.34 -5.78
N ASP A 56 5.73 25.92 -6.80
CA ASP A 56 6.00 25.21 -8.05
C ASP A 56 7.10 24.16 -7.84
N ILE A 57 6.95 23.00 -8.47
CA ILE A 57 7.98 21.95 -8.50
C ILE A 57 9.15 22.46 -9.35
N PRO A 58 10.35 22.64 -8.78
CA PRO A 58 11.47 23.22 -9.51
C PRO A 58 11.90 22.28 -10.65
N PRO A 59 12.25 22.80 -11.85
CA PRO A 59 12.68 21.95 -12.94
C PRO A 59 13.96 21.17 -12.60
N ASP A 60 14.82 21.67 -11.71
CA ASP A 60 16.00 20.96 -11.22
C ASP A 60 15.69 19.81 -10.24
N MET A 61 14.44 19.67 -9.75
CA MET A 61 14.01 18.55 -8.92
C MET A 61 13.75 17.28 -9.76
N GLN A 62 14.84 16.66 -10.21
CA GLN A 62 14.85 15.51 -11.13
C GLN A 62 13.90 14.36 -10.75
N LEU A 63 13.72 14.09 -9.44
CA LEU A 63 12.82 13.04 -8.96
C LEU A 63 11.36 13.26 -9.42
N CYS A 64 10.88 14.50 -9.39
CA CYS A 64 9.46 14.83 -9.60
C CYS A 64 9.21 15.75 -10.80
N ARG A 65 10.21 15.88 -11.68
CA ARG A 65 10.03 16.51 -13.00
C ARG A 65 8.99 15.72 -13.81
N ASP A 66 8.07 16.44 -14.44
CA ASP A 66 7.04 15.94 -15.36
C ASP A 66 6.09 14.87 -14.78
N VAL A 67 5.92 14.82 -13.45
CA VAL A 67 5.05 13.86 -12.72
C VAL A 67 3.53 14.05 -12.95
N GLY A 68 3.13 14.98 -13.82
CA GLY A 68 1.74 15.22 -14.22
C GLY A 68 1.04 16.41 -13.55
N TYR A 69 1.69 17.05 -12.57
CA TYR A 69 1.26 18.31 -11.96
C TYR A 69 2.45 19.24 -11.74
N LYS A 70 2.19 20.54 -11.55
CA LYS A 70 3.23 21.58 -11.47
C LYS A 70 3.45 22.17 -10.08
N ARG A 71 2.48 22.03 -9.16
CA ARG A 71 2.53 22.63 -7.82
C ARG A 71 2.37 21.59 -6.72
N MET A 72 3.23 21.69 -5.72
CA MET A 72 3.27 20.86 -4.53
C MET A 72 3.04 21.69 -3.26
N ARG A 73 2.69 21.04 -2.15
CA ARG A 73 2.55 21.69 -0.82
C ARG A 73 3.77 21.47 0.08
N LEU A 74 4.04 22.45 0.95
CA LEU A 74 4.90 22.33 2.14
C LEU A 74 4.10 22.61 3.43
N PRO A 75 4.41 21.94 4.56
CA PRO A 75 5.33 20.79 4.64
C PRO A 75 4.80 19.59 3.85
N ASN A 76 5.73 18.74 3.38
CA ASN A 76 5.41 17.53 2.62
C ASN A 76 5.08 16.34 3.55
N LEU A 77 4.87 15.13 3.01
CA LEU A 77 4.51 13.94 3.82
C LEU A 77 5.72 13.29 4.51
N LEU A 78 6.91 13.88 4.37
CA LEU A 78 8.15 13.53 5.07
C LEU A 78 8.58 14.68 6.01
N GLU A 79 7.67 15.59 6.34
CA GLU A 79 7.85 16.71 7.27
C GLU A 79 8.91 17.77 6.86
N HIS A 80 9.43 17.71 5.62
CA HIS A 80 10.34 18.75 5.12
C HIS A 80 9.61 20.09 4.99
N GLU A 81 10.18 21.15 5.57
CA GLU A 81 9.58 22.50 5.60
C GLU A 81 10.09 23.41 4.48
N THR A 82 11.20 23.08 3.82
CA THR A 82 11.85 23.95 2.83
C THR A 82 12.12 23.27 1.49
N MET A 83 12.05 24.04 0.39
CA MET A 83 12.40 23.52 -0.94
C MET A 83 13.87 23.11 -1.08
N ALA A 84 14.78 23.68 -0.28
CA ALA A 84 16.19 23.30 -0.28
C ALA A 84 16.37 21.87 0.27
N GLU A 85 15.77 21.61 1.43
CA GLU A 85 15.72 20.28 2.06
C GLU A 85 15.03 19.25 1.17
N VAL A 86 13.85 19.57 0.63
CA VAL A 86 13.13 18.68 -0.31
C VAL A 86 14.00 18.30 -1.50
N LYS A 87 14.68 19.26 -2.14
CA LYS A 87 15.55 18.97 -3.29
C LYS A 87 16.77 18.13 -2.90
N GLN A 88 17.41 18.43 -1.77
CA GLN A 88 18.55 17.67 -1.27
C GLN A 88 18.18 16.21 -0.98
N GLN A 89 17.10 15.99 -0.23
CA GLN A 89 16.66 14.65 0.15
C GLN A 89 16.12 13.88 -1.07
N ALA A 90 15.32 14.51 -1.94
CA ALA A 90 14.83 13.89 -3.17
C ALA A 90 15.95 13.51 -4.15
N GLY A 91 17.06 14.26 -4.16
CA GLY A 91 18.23 13.98 -4.98
C GLY A 91 18.84 12.59 -4.72
N SER A 92 18.80 12.12 -3.47
CA SER A 92 19.30 10.78 -3.08
C SER A 92 18.53 9.63 -3.72
N TRP A 93 17.29 9.86 -4.17
CA TRP A 93 16.41 8.84 -4.77
C TRP A 93 16.52 8.73 -6.30
N VAL A 94 17.15 9.72 -6.95
CA VAL A 94 17.34 9.74 -8.41
C VAL A 94 18.10 8.51 -8.93
N PRO A 95 19.15 7.98 -8.27
CA PRO A 95 19.82 6.75 -8.69
C PRO A 95 18.89 5.53 -8.69
N LEU A 96 17.95 5.41 -7.73
CA LEU A 96 16.98 4.32 -7.69
C LEU A 96 15.97 4.43 -8.84
N LEU A 97 15.47 5.64 -9.10
CA LEU A 97 14.58 5.90 -10.25
C LEU A 97 15.27 5.52 -11.58
N ALA A 98 16.57 5.81 -11.72
CA ALA A 98 17.36 5.42 -12.88
C ALA A 98 17.55 3.89 -13.06
N LYS A 99 17.36 3.08 -12.01
CA LYS A 99 17.33 1.60 -12.13
C LYS A 99 16.00 1.07 -12.67
N GLN A 100 14.93 1.88 -12.67
CA GLN A 100 13.61 1.53 -13.22
C GLN A 100 13.04 0.21 -12.66
N CYS A 101 13.25 -0.04 -11.36
CA CYS A 101 12.79 -1.25 -10.67
C CYS A 101 11.26 -1.41 -10.71
N HIS A 102 10.50 -0.32 -10.61
CA HIS A 102 9.05 -0.31 -10.83
C HIS A 102 8.60 0.91 -11.65
N THR A 103 7.53 0.79 -12.44
CA THR A 103 6.95 1.90 -13.22
C THR A 103 6.47 3.04 -12.33
N ASP A 104 5.87 2.70 -11.20
CA ASP A 104 5.26 3.64 -10.26
C ASP A 104 6.24 4.20 -9.22
N THR A 105 7.54 3.87 -9.32
CA THR A 105 8.56 4.36 -8.37
C THR A 105 8.54 5.89 -8.29
N GLN A 106 8.43 6.57 -9.44
CA GLN A 106 8.37 8.03 -9.49
C GLN A 106 7.11 8.57 -8.82
N LEU A 107 5.93 8.01 -9.15
CA LEU A 107 4.65 8.39 -8.58
C LEU A 107 4.65 8.25 -7.06
N PHE A 108 5.08 7.09 -6.56
CA PHE A 108 5.12 6.77 -5.14
C PHE A 108 6.01 7.75 -4.39
N LEU A 109 7.27 7.93 -4.81
CA LEU A 109 8.20 8.84 -4.13
C LEU A 109 7.72 10.30 -4.22
N CYS A 110 7.19 10.75 -5.36
CA CYS A 110 6.69 12.10 -5.49
C CYS A 110 5.40 12.38 -4.72
N SER A 111 4.56 11.37 -4.47
CA SER A 111 3.42 11.52 -3.55
C SER A 111 3.85 11.92 -2.13
N LEU A 112 5.07 11.54 -1.72
CA LEU A 112 5.63 11.84 -0.40
C LEU A 112 6.50 13.10 -0.42
N PHE A 113 7.41 13.21 -1.39
CA PHE A 113 8.37 14.31 -1.52
C PHE A 113 7.75 15.61 -2.04
N ALA A 114 6.80 15.51 -2.96
CA ALA A 114 6.19 16.63 -3.68
C ALA A 114 4.64 16.53 -3.75
N PRO A 115 3.94 16.25 -2.63
CA PRO A 115 2.49 16.04 -2.64
C PRO A 115 1.73 17.19 -3.30
N VAL A 116 0.69 16.86 -4.08
CA VAL A 116 -0.15 17.82 -4.80
C VAL A 116 -0.65 18.92 -3.85
N CYS A 117 -0.65 20.16 -4.34
CA CYS A 117 -1.27 21.31 -3.65
C CYS A 117 -2.77 21.08 -3.42
N LEU A 118 -3.12 20.58 -2.23
CA LEU A 118 -4.49 20.36 -1.73
C LEU A 118 -4.50 20.64 -0.21
N ASP A 119 -5.62 21.17 0.29
CA ASP A 119 -5.80 21.51 1.71
C ASP A 119 -5.53 20.32 2.63
N ARG A 120 -6.05 19.16 2.25
CA ARG A 120 -5.81 17.86 2.90
C ARG A 120 -4.80 17.04 2.08
N PRO A 121 -3.77 16.46 2.73
CA PRO A 121 -2.83 15.57 2.04
C PRO A 121 -3.52 14.28 1.61
N VAL A 122 -3.13 13.76 0.44
CA VAL A 122 -3.53 12.43 -0.04
C VAL A 122 -2.29 11.53 -0.04
N TYR A 123 -2.34 10.45 0.72
CA TYR A 123 -1.24 9.49 0.86
C TYR A 123 -1.25 8.47 -0.29
N PRO A 124 -0.10 7.84 -0.61
CA PRO A 124 -0.10 6.62 -1.42
C PRO A 124 -0.87 5.51 -0.69
N CYS A 125 -1.55 4.64 -1.43
CA CYS A 125 -2.17 3.45 -0.85
C CYS A 125 -1.10 2.44 -0.40
N ARG A 126 -1.41 1.61 0.60
CA ARG A 126 -0.53 0.54 1.07
C ARG A 126 -0.10 -0.40 -0.06
N SER A 127 -1.01 -0.78 -0.95
CA SER A 127 -0.71 -1.62 -2.11
C SER A 127 0.40 -1.03 -3.00
N LEU A 128 0.27 0.25 -3.39
CA LEU A 128 1.28 0.99 -4.17
C LEU A 128 2.65 0.96 -3.49
N CYS A 129 2.71 1.17 -2.17
CA CYS A 129 3.95 1.05 -1.42
C CYS A 129 4.52 -0.37 -1.50
N GLU A 130 3.70 -1.39 -1.25
CA GLU A 130 4.15 -2.79 -1.18
C GLU A 130 4.75 -3.26 -2.51
N VAL A 131 4.11 -2.99 -3.66
CA VAL A 131 4.68 -3.40 -4.96
C VAL A 131 5.92 -2.60 -5.35
N VAL A 132 6.00 -1.31 -5.01
CA VAL A 132 7.23 -0.53 -5.25
C VAL A 132 8.35 -1.03 -4.34
N ARG A 133 8.09 -1.29 -3.06
CA ARG A 133 9.04 -1.92 -2.12
C ARG A 133 9.51 -3.28 -2.65
N ASP A 134 8.61 -4.19 -2.98
CA ASP A 134 8.95 -5.56 -3.38
C ASP A 134 9.75 -5.61 -4.69
N SER A 135 9.57 -4.61 -5.56
CA SER A 135 10.34 -4.45 -6.79
C SER A 135 11.70 -3.76 -6.58
N CYS A 136 11.79 -2.80 -5.64
CA CYS A 136 12.94 -1.89 -5.52
C CYS A 136 13.83 -2.14 -4.30
N ALA A 137 13.33 -2.72 -3.21
CA ALA A 137 14.11 -3.04 -2.02
C ALA A 137 15.25 -4.05 -2.32
N PRO A 138 15.05 -5.14 -3.10
CA PRO A 138 16.16 -6.02 -3.48
C PRO A 138 17.22 -5.30 -4.32
N VAL A 139 16.82 -4.28 -5.09
CA VAL A 139 17.76 -3.43 -5.82
C VAL A 139 18.55 -2.55 -4.85
N MET A 140 17.92 -1.91 -3.87
CA MET A 140 18.61 -1.11 -2.85
C MET A 140 19.58 -1.96 -2.01
N GLU A 141 19.15 -3.15 -1.58
CA GLU A 141 19.95 -4.10 -0.80
C GLU A 141 21.20 -4.55 -1.56
N SER A 142 21.12 -4.71 -2.90
CA SER A 142 22.29 -5.04 -3.73
C SER A 142 23.38 -3.95 -3.76
N TYR A 143 23.08 -2.72 -3.30
CA TYR A 143 24.06 -1.65 -3.07
C TYR A 143 24.30 -1.38 -1.57
N GLY A 144 23.80 -2.23 -0.67
CA GLY A 144 23.99 -2.13 0.78
C GLY A 144 23.01 -1.20 1.52
N PHE A 145 21.90 -0.80 0.88
CA PHE A 145 20.89 0.08 1.50
C PHE A 145 19.59 -0.68 1.80
N PRO A 146 19.13 -0.73 3.07
CA PRO A 146 17.84 -1.32 3.39
C PRO A 146 16.68 -0.40 2.95
N TRP A 147 15.47 -0.96 2.83
CA TRP A 147 14.26 -0.15 2.67
C TRP A 147 14.02 0.71 3.92
N PRO A 148 13.93 2.04 3.82
CA PRO A 148 13.95 2.91 4.98
C PRO A 148 12.59 2.99 5.69
N GLU A 149 12.63 3.16 7.01
CA GLU A 149 11.44 3.22 7.87
C GLU A 149 10.46 4.35 7.49
N MET A 150 10.94 5.46 6.89
CA MET A 150 10.04 6.52 6.39
C MET A 150 9.14 6.07 5.23
N LEU A 151 9.49 4.97 4.54
CA LEU A 151 8.72 4.36 3.46
C LEU A 151 8.06 3.04 3.88
N HIS A 152 7.95 2.77 5.18
CA HIS A 152 7.39 1.50 5.67
C HIS A 152 5.87 1.43 5.45
N CYS A 153 5.41 0.46 4.66
CA CYS A 153 4.06 0.45 4.11
C CYS A 153 2.91 0.35 5.15
N GLY A 154 3.20 -0.07 6.38
CA GLY A 154 2.23 -0.03 7.48
C GLY A 154 1.73 1.37 7.83
N LYS A 155 2.49 2.42 7.48
CA LYS A 155 2.12 3.84 7.68
C LYS A 155 1.07 4.35 6.71
N PHE A 156 0.80 3.61 5.63
CA PHE A 156 -0.10 4.03 4.57
C PHE A 156 -1.52 3.45 4.71
N PRO A 157 -2.55 4.20 4.28
CA PRO A 157 -3.95 3.79 4.32
C PRO A 157 -4.22 2.55 3.46
N SER A 158 -5.32 1.87 3.77
CA SER A 158 -5.78 0.73 2.95
C SER A 158 -6.43 1.22 1.65
N ASP A 159 -6.46 0.36 0.63
CA ASP A 159 -7.05 0.67 -0.69
C ASP A 159 -8.57 1.00 -0.66
N HIS A 160 -9.23 0.84 0.51
CA HIS A 160 -10.64 1.20 0.72
C HIS A 160 -10.84 2.67 1.13
N GLU A 161 -9.77 3.39 1.42
CA GLU A 161 -9.77 4.82 1.78
C GLU A 161 -9.32 5.69 0.61
N LEU A 162 -9.44 7.02 0.73
CA LEU A 162 -8.98 7.94 -0.32
C LEU A 162 -7.44 8.02 -0.34
N CYS A 163 -6.82 7.29 -1.27
CA CYS A 163 -5.37 7.23 -1.44
C CYS A 163 -4.95 7.12 -2.92
N ILE A 164 -3.68 7.39 -3.21
CA ILE A 164 -3.10 7.26 -4.55
C ILE A 164 -2.78 5.78 -4.80
N ALA A 165 -3.62 5.13 -5.62
CA ALA A 165 -3.39 3.77 -6.08
C ALA A 165 -2.37 3.70 -7.23
N VAL A 166 -1.93 2.50 -7.59
CA VAL A 166 -0.98 2.25 -8.69
C VAL A 166 -1.52 2.78 -10.03
N GLN A 167 -0.72 3.63 -10.67
CA GLN A 167 -0.93 4.06 -12.04
C GLN A 167 -0.43 2.96 -12.97
N PHE A 168 -1.33 2.04 -13.31
CA PHE A 168 -1.14 1.18 -14.48
C PHE A 168 -1.16 2.05 -15.74
N GLY A 169 -0.02 2.71 -16.01
CA GLY A 169 0.17 3.57 -17.17
C GLY A 169 -0.20 2.81 -18.43
N ASN A 170 -0.76 3.53 -19.42
CA ASN A 170 -1.59 3.14 -20.58
C ASN A 170 -1.36 1.81 -21.35
N SER A 171 -0.38 0.99 -20.97
CA SER A 171 -0.44 -0.47 -21.03
C SER A 171 -1.77 -1.00 -20.50
N LYS A 172 -2.79 -1.07 -21.37
CA LYS A 172 -4.00 -1.86 -21.15
C LYS A 172 -3.56 -3.23 -20.64
N ALA A 173 -3.85 -3.53 -19.37
CA ALA A 173 -3.51 -4.79 -18.74
C ALA A 173 -4.13 -5.92 -19.56
N THR A 174 -3.34 -6.49 -20.47
CA THR A 174 -3.87 -7.37 -21.51
C THR A 174 -4.16 -8.67 -20.81
N PRO A 175 -5.45 -9.05 -20.66
CA PRO A 175 -5.82 -10.12 -19.76
C PRO A 175 -5.10 -11.41 -20.18
N PRO A 176 -4.60 -12.21 -19.22
CA PRO A 176 -3.85 -13.41 -19.55
C PRO A 176 -4.68 -14.33 -20.45
N PRO A 177 -4.06 -14.97 -21.45
CA PRO A 177 -4.75 -15.94 -22.27
C PRO A 177 -5.23 -17.10 -21.40
N VAL A 178 -6.50 -17.45 -21.57
CA VAL A 178 -7.15 -18.57 -20.88
C VAL A 178 -7.57 -19.57 -21.94
N VAL A 179 -7.02 -20.78 -21.89
CA VAL A 179 -7.26 -21.83 -22.88
C VAL A 179 -7.66 -23.13 -22.19
N LYS A 180 -8.76 -23.72 -22.64
CA LYS A 180 -9.09 -25.11 -22.32
C LYS A 180 -8.43 -26.02 -23.34
N MET A 181 -7.49 -26.86 -22.92
CA MET A 181 -6.73 -27.76 -23.80
C MET A 181 -6.50 -29.14 -23.18
N ARG A 182 -6.09 -30.11 -24.00
CA ARG A 182 -5.41 -31.31 -23.51
C ARG A 182 -3.91 -31.11 -23.64
N ILE A 183 -3.13 -31.66 -22.73
CA ILE A 183 -1.67 -31.72 -22.83
C ILE A 183 -1.35 -33.00 -23.63
N LYS A 184 -0.50 -32.89 -24.64
CA LYS A 184 -0.05 -34.04 -25.45
C LYS A 184 1.12 -34.75 -24.77
N GLU A 185 2.12 -33.96 -24.40
CA GLU A 185 3.35 -34.40 -23.75
C GLU A 185 3.91 -33.26 -22.90
N MET A 186 4.71 -33.63 -21.91
CA MET A 186 5.53 -32.73 -21.11
C MET A 186 6.98 -33.13 -21.33
N THR A 187 7.82 -32.21 -21.78
CA THR A 187 9.26 -32.43 -21.93
C THR A 187 10.03 -31.57 -20.94
N GLU A 188 11.18 -32.03 -20.47
CA GLU A 188 12.04 -31.29 -19.54
C GLU A 188 13.39 -31.07 -20.20
N GLU A 189 13.84 -29.82 -20.25
CA GLU A 189 15.08 -29.41 -20.93
C GLU A 189 15.74 -28.31 -20.09
N ASN A 190 16.98 -28.53 -19.63
CA ASN A 190 17.76 -27.57 -18.84
C ASN A 190 17.01 -26.99 -17.60
N GLY A 191 16.21 -27.81 -16.90
CA GLY A 191 15.43 -27.40 -15.73
C GLY A 191 14.15 -26.60 -16.04
N GLU A 192 13.81 -26.42 -17.32
CA GLU A 192 12.55 -25.87 -17.80
C GLU A 192 11.62 -27.00 -18.24
N ARG A 193 10.42 -27.11 -17.66
CA ARG A 193 9.37 -28.01 -18.17
C ARG A 193 8.56 -27.33 -19.26
N ARG A 194 8.32 -28.02 -20.36
CA ARG A 194 7.56 -27.54 -21.52
C ARG A 194 6.32 -28.40 -21.72
N LEU A 195 5.16 -27.76 -21.70
CA LEU A 195 3.86 -28.39 -21.92
C LEU A 195 3.43 -28.17 -23.37
N VAL A 196 3.29 -29.25 -24.13
CA VAL A 196 2.82 -29.19 -25.52
C VAL A 196 1.31 -29.38 -25.55
N ALA A 197 0.59 -28.41 -26.10
CA ALA A 197 -0.86 -28.51 -26.27
C ALA A 197 -1.24 -29.48 -27.39
N ALA A 198 -2.30 -30.26 -27.19
CA ALA A 198 -2.94 -31.01 -28.26
C ALA A 198 -3.48 -30.09 -29.38
N GLN A 199 -3.70 -30.66 -30.57
CA GLN A 199 -4.22 -29.93 -31.73
C GLN A 199 -5.57 -29.26 -31.42
N LYS A 200 -6.54 -30.03 -30.91
CA LYS A 200 -7.86 -29.54 -30.48
C LYS A 200 -7.77 -28.81 -29.13
N LYS A 201 -8.09 -27.53 -29.12
CA LYS A 201 -8.14 -26.65 -27.93
C LYS A 201 -9.17 -25.55 -28.11
N LYS A 202 -9.80 -25.13 -27.01
CA LYS A 202 -10.79 -24.05 -26.97
C LYS A 202 -10.17 -22.86 -26.24
N VAL A 203 -9.82 -21.82 -26.99
CA VAL A 203 -9.46 -20.52 -26.39
C VAL A 203 -10.72 -19.94 -25.74
N LEU A 204 -10.64 -19.61 -24.45
CA LEU A 204 -11.70 -18.94 -23.72
C LEU A 204 -11.45 -17.43 -23.72
N LYS A 205 -10.23 -17.01 -23.39
CA LYS A 205 -9.78 -15.61 -23.45
C LYS A 205 -8.51 -15.54 -24.30
N LEU A 206 -8.51 -14.72 -25.35
CA LEU A 206 -7.39 -14.67 -26.31
C LEU A 206 -6.18 -13.92 -25.76
N GLY A 207 -6.40 -12.83 -25.03
CA GLY A 207 -5.33 -11.99 -24.48
C GLY A 207 -4.37 -11.50 -25.57
N PRO A 208 -3.04 -11.56 -25.36
CA PRO A 208 -2.02 -11.13 -26.31
C PRO A 208 -1.68 -12.21 -27.38
N LEU A 209 -2.44 -13.31 -27.47
CA LEU A 209 -2.15 -14.38 -28.42
C LEU A 209 -2.65 -14.04 -29.82
N LYS A 210 -1.79 -14.25 -30.82
CA LYS A 210 -2.11 -14.19 -32.24
C LYS A 210 -2.50 -15.59 -32.72
N ARG A 211 -3.28 -15.70 -33.81
CA ARG A 211 -3.70 -17.00 -34.39
C ARG A 211 -2.54 -17.97 -34.69
N LYS A 212 -1.34 -17.45 -34.96
CA LYS A 212 -0.13 -18.26 -35.15
C LYS A 212 0.32 -18.98 -33.86
N ASP A 213 0.23 -18.29 -32.71
CA ASP A 213 0.61 -18.83 -31.40
C ASP A 213 -0.36 -19.94 -30.96
N THR A 214 -1.62 -19.85 -31.37
CA THR A 214 -2.64 -20.89 -31.14
C THR A 214 -2.56 -22.07 -32.12
N LYS A 215 -1.66 -22.06 -33.13
CA LYS A 215 -1.46 -23.23 -34.00
C LYS A 215 -0.58 -24.27 -33.30
N LYS A 216 0.67 -23.90 -32.96
CA LYS A 216 1.63 -24.71 -32.19
C LYS A 216 1.86 -24.07 -30.82
N MET A 217 1.01 -24.42 -29.85
CA MET A 217 1.03 -23.82 -28.51
C MET A 217 1.90 -24.68 -27.57
N VAL A 218 3.00 -24.09 -27.12
CA VAL A 218 3.94 -24.66 -26.14
C VAL A 218 4.04 -23.68 -24.98
N LEU A 219 3.88 -24.16 -23.75
CA LEU A 219 3.97 -23.36 -22.53
C LEU A 219 5.21 -23.76 -21.73
N HIS A 220 5.95 -22.76 -21.26
CA HIS A 220 7.20 -22.93 -20.53
C HIS A 220 6.98 -22.70 -19.03
N MET A 221 7.41 -23.66 -18.21
CA MET A 221 7.43 -23.59 -16.76
C MET A 221 8.86 -23.30 -16.30
N ARG A 222 9.09 -22.08 -15.82
CA ARG A 222 10.37 -21.68 -15.22
C ARG A 222 10.50 -22.31 -13.83
N ASN A 223 11.71 -22.71 -13.45
CA ASN A 223 12.04 -23.29 -12.14
C ASN A 223 11.25 -24.57 -11.79
N ALA A 224 11.06 -25.47 -12.75
CA ALA A 224 10.24 -26.67 -12.58
C ALA A 224 10.76 -27.66 -11.51
N GLY A 225 12.06 -27.64 -11.22
CA GLY A 225 12.66 -28.40 -10.11
C GLY A 225 12.37 -27.85 -8.72
N ALA A 226 11.88 -26.61 -8.60
CA ALA A 226 11.60 -25.96 -7.31
C ALA A 226 10.10 -25.86 -6.97
N CYS A 227 9.20 -26.18 -7.91
CA CYS A 227 7.75 -26.10 -7.72
C CYS A 227 7.09 -27.42 -8.18
N PRO A 228 6.79 -28.37 -7.27
CA PRO A 228 6.04 -29.57 -7.63
C PRO A 228 4.64 -29.16 -8.09
N CYS A 229 4.18 -29.74 -9.19
CA CYS A 229 2.87 -29.47 -9.78
C CYS A 229 2.07 -30.77 -9.89
N PRO A 230 1.51 -31.33 -8.79
CA PRO A 230 0.91 -32.67 -8.78
C PRO A 230 -0.27 -32.84 -9.75
N GLN A 231 -0.90 -31.73 -10.13
CA GLN A 231 -1.95 -31.69 -11.14
C GLN A 231 -1.50 -32.13 -12.55
N LEU A 232 -0.19 -32.24 -12.79
CA LEU A 232 0.41 -32.68 -14.05
C LEU A 232 0.92 -34.12 -14.02
N ASP A 233 0.90 -34.79 -12.87
CA ASP A 233 1.34 -36.19 -12.72
C ASP A 233 0.47 -37.15 -13.54
N SER A 234 -0.81 -36.80 -13.71
CA SER A 234 -1.72 -37.44 -14.65
C SER A 234 -2.17 -36.44 -15.72
N LEU A 235 -1.66 -36.59 -16.94
CA LEU A 235 -2.07 -35.80 -18.12
C LEU A 235 -3.46 -36.18 -18.69
N SER A 236 -4.23 -37.01 -17.97
CA SER A 236 -5.55 -37.47 -18.41
C SER A 236 -6.60 -36.35 -18.40
N GLY A 237 -7.54 -36.40 -19.36
CA GLY A 237 -8.66 -35.47 -19.41
C GLY A 237 -8.38 -34.17 -20.17
N SER A 238 -8.59 -33.02 -19.52
CA SER A 238 -8.44 -31.68 -20.10
C SER A 238 -8.15 -30.68 -18.99
N PHE A 239 -7.55 -29.55 -19.32
CA PHE A 239 -7.07 -28.56 -18.36
C PHE A 239 -7.54 -27.17 -18.75
N LEU A 240 -7.86 -26.34 -17.75
CA LEU A 240 -7.91 -24.90 -17.87
C LEU A 240 -6.50 -24.37 -17.65
N VAL A 241 -5.96 -23.66 -18.63
CA VAL A 241 -4.56 -23.21 -18.65
C VAL A 241 -4.51 -21.70 -18.80
N MET A 242 -3.72 -21.06 -17.94
CA MET A 242 -3.47 -19.63 -17.92
C MET A 242 -1.97 -19.36 -18.02
N GLY A 243 -1.59 -18.30 -18.74
CA GLY A 243 -0.19 -17.98 -18.98
C GLY A 243 0.04 -16.50 -19.26
N ARG A 244 1.25 -16.15 -19.69
CA ARG A 244 1.58 -14.83 -20.25
C ARG A 244 2.52 -14.96 -21.44
N LYS A 245 2.48 -13.99 -22.37
CA LYS A 245 3.38 -13.97 -23.53
C LYS A 245 4.51 -12.96 -23.30
N VAL A 246 5.75 -13.42 -23.31
CA VAL A 246 6.96 -12.60 -23.07
C VAL A 246 7.99 -12.94 -24.13
N GLY A 247 8.52 -11.95 -24.86
CA GLY A 247 9.56 -12.17 -25.88
C GLY A 247 9.19 -13.19 -26.98
N GLY A 248 7.90 -13.38 -27.26
CA GLY A 248 7.41 -14.41 -28.19
C GLY A 248 7.12 -15.78 -27.57
N ARG A 249 7.69 -16.11 -26.39
CA ARG A 249 7.43 -17.35 -25.64
C ARG A 249 6.15 -17.23 -24.81
N LEU A 250 5.46 -18.36 -24.58
CA LEU A 250 4.36 -18.44 -23.62
C LEU A 250 4.88 -19.04 -22.31
N LEU A 251 4.77 -18.31 -21.22
CA LEU A 251 5.05 -18.79 -19.87
C LEU A 251 3.76 -19.32 -19.25
N LEU A 252 3.81 -20.48 -18.60
CA LEU A 252 2.71 -20.96 -17.74
C LEU A 252 2.61 -20.05 -16.50
N LEU A 253 1.39 -19.73 -16.09
CA LEU A 253 1.10 -19.08 -14.80
C LEU A 253 0.29 -20.00 -13.90
N ALA A 254 -0.72 -20.69 -14.44
CA ALA A 254 -1.51 -21.66 -13.70
C ALA A 254 -2.10 -22.73 -14.62
N VAL A 255 -2.31 -23.91 -14.07
CA VAL A 255 -3.01 -25.04 -14.70
C VAL A 255 -4.03 -25.59 -13.70
N TYR A 256 -5.22 -25.97 -14.18
CA TYR A 256 -6.26 -26.57 -13.35
C TYR A 256 -6.94 -27.72 -14.10
N PRO A 257 -7.12 -28.91 -13.50
CA PRO A 257 -7.90 -29.98 -14.10
C PRO A 257 -9.34 -29.54 -14.42
N TRP A 258 -9.80 -29.79 -15.65
CA TRP A 258 -11.14 -29.40 -16.09
C TRP A 258 -12.21 -30.38 -15.56
N GLN A 259 -12.93 -29.97 -14.53
CA GLN A 259 -14.05 -30.73 -14.00
C GLN A 259 -15.40 -30.19 -14.52
N LYS A 260 -16.10 -30.95 -15.37
CA LYS A 260 -17.40 -30.54 -15.97
C LYS A 260 -18.52 -30.35 -14.92
N HIS A 261 -18.43 -31.02 -13.78
CA HIS A 261 -19.47 -31.01 -12.74
C HIS A 261 -19.20 -30.01 -11.61
N ASN A 262 -17.95 -29.55 -11.44
CA ASN A 262 -17.59 -28.55 -10.44
C ASN A 262 -18.34 -27.22 -10.72
N LYS A 263 -19.05 -26.70 -9.72
CA LYS A 263 -19.88 -25.49 -9.80
C LYS A 263 -19.03 -24.21 -9.85
N GLU A 264 -17.94 -24.16 -9.09
CA GLU A 264 -17.00 -23.02 -9.02
C GLU A 264 -16.29 -22.82 -10.37
N MET A 265 -15.78 -23.90 -10.98
CA MET A 265 -15.15 -23.88 -12.31
C MET A 265 -16.13 -23.35 -13.37
N LYS A 266 -17.40 -23.76 -13.33
CA LYS A 266 -18.46 -23.23 -14.20
C LYS A 266 -18.72 -21.75 -13.95
N PHE A 267 -18.81 -21.35 -12.68
CA PHE A 267 -19.02 -19.97 -12.27
C PHE A 267 -17.87 -19.07 -12.74
N ALA A 268 -16.62 -19.42 -12.41
CA ALA A 268 -15.42 -18.70 -12.81
C ALA A 268 -15.30 -18.54 -14.34
N VAL A 269 -15.57 -19.60 -15.11
CA VAL A 269 -15.54 -19.54 -16.59
C VAL A 269 -16.68 -18.70 -17.17
N LYS A 270 -17.84 -18.58 -16.50
CA LYS A 270 -18.90 -17.64 -16.90
C LYS A 270 -18.53 -16.19 -16.53
N PHE A 271 -17.98 -15.99 -15.33
CA PHE A 271 -17.78 -14.70 -14.70
C PHE A 271 -16.51 -13.96 -15.17
N MET A 272 -15.47 -14.68 -15.63
CA MET A 272 -14.20 -14.11 -16.13
C MET A 272 -14.32 -13.19 -17.36
N PHE A 273 -15.50 -13.13 -17.98
CA PHE A 273 -15.84 -12.25 -19.10
C PHE A 273 -16.49 -10.94 -18.66
N SER A 274 -17.20 -10.94 -17.53
CA SER A 274 -17.94 -9.79 -16.99
C SER A 274 -17.28 -9.15 -15.77
N TYR A 275 -16.37 -9.85 -15.09
CA TYR A 275 -15.74 -9.35 -13.87
C TYR A 275 -14.70 -8.27 -14.18
N PRO A 276 -14.80 -7.07 -13.56
CA PRO A 276 -13.72 -6.10 -13.57
C PRO A 276 -12.56 -6.69 -12.74
N CYS A 277 -11.55 -7.21 -13.43
CA CYS A 277 -10.34 -7.66 -12.75
C CYS A 277 -9.68 -6.45 -12.10
N PRO A 278 -9.40 -6.44 -10.78
CA PRO A 278 -8.48 -5.46 -10.23
C PRO A 278 -7.15 -5.59 -10.97
N LEU A 279 -6.51 -4.46 -11.24
CA LEU A 279 -5.22 -4.42 -11.93
C LEU A 279 -4.11 -5.02 -11.05
N TYR A 280 -4.37 -5.12 -9.73
CA TYR A 280 -3.66 -5.99 -8.80
C TYR A 280 -4.13 -7.44 -8.90
N HIS A 281 -3.17 -8.33 -9.16
CA HIS A 281 -3.27 -9.70 -8.68
C HIS A 281 -1.89 -10.16 -8.15
N PRO A 282 -1.77 -10.52 -6.86
CA PRO A 282 -0.47 -10.85 -6.23
C PRO A 282 0.32 -11.94 -6.97
N LEU A 283 -0.35 -12.87 -7.65
CA LEU A 283 0.30 -13.94 -8.44
C LEU A 283 1.14 -13.46 -9.64
N LEU A 284 1.22 -12.15 -9.90
CA LEU A 284 2.10 -11.56 -10.92
C LEU A 284 3.50 -11.19 -10.39
N TYR A 285 3.67 -11.07 -9.06
CA TYR A 285 4.96 -10.85 -8.41
C TYR A 285 5.34 -12.03 -7.51
N GLY A 286 6.53 -12.59 -7.77
CA GLY A 286 7.38 -13.18 -6.73
C GLY A 286 6.79 -14.26 -5.82
N ALA A 287 6.39 -15.42 -6.36
CA ALA A 287 6.67 -16.66 -5.64
C ALA A 287 8.19 -16.89 -5.65
N GLY A 288 8.91 -16.29 -4.70
CA GLY A 288 10.36 -16.43 -4.57
C GLY A 288 11.02 -15.32 -3.75
N GLN A 289 11.08 -15.47 -2.43
CA GLN A 289 12.19 -16.16 -1.74
C GLN A 289 11.92 -16.26 -0.23
N HIS A 290 12.18 -17.45 0.33
CA HIS A 290 12.31 -17.84 1.75
C HIS A 290 11.22 -17.41 2.74
#